data_AF-A0A0F3MHI9-F1
#
_entry.id   AF-A0A0F3MHI9-F1
#
_cell.length_a   1.000
_cell.length_b   1.000
_cell.length_c   1.000
_cell.angle_alpha   90.00
_cell.angle_beta   90.00
_cell.angle_gamma   90.00
#
_symmetry.space_group_name_H-M   'P 1'
#
loop_
_entity.id
_entity.type
_entity.pdbx_description
1 polymer ?
#
loop_
_entity_poly.entity_id
_entity_poly.type
_entity_poly.pdbx_seq_one_letter_code
_entity_poly.pdbx_strand_id
1 'polypeptide(L)' 'MEELNLKDKESRMRTRRLIEIGGLAVKAKIDHLPTNSLFGAFIYLKDTLNTTSNCSRSLD' A
#
# COMPACT_ATOMS: atom_id res chain seq x y z
N MET A 1 30.61 -8.79 1.85
CA MET A 1 30.52 -7.40 1.33
C MET A 1 29.26 -7.19 0.49
N GLU A 2 28.94 -8.09 -0.43
CA GLU A 2 27.79 -7.93 -1.34
C GLU A 2 26.43 -8.10 -0.64
N GLU A 3 26.28 -9.06 0.27
CA GLU A 3 25.06 -9.24 1.08
C GLU A 3 24.72 -8.05 1.98
N LEU A 4 25.73 -7.37 2.54
CA LEU A 4 25.52 -6.17 3.37
C LEU A 4 24.97 -5.02 2.51
N ASN A 5 25.51 -4.84 1.30
CA ASN A 5 25.00 -3.87 0.34
C ASN A 5 23.58 -4.20 -0.15
N LEU A 6 23.23 -5.48 -0.28
CA LEU A 6 21.89 -5.91 -0.66
C LEU A 6 20.86 -5.59 0.44
N LYS A 7 21.16 -5.92 1.71
CA LYS A 7 20.30 -5.62 2.86
C LYS A 7 20.06 -4.11 3.02
N ASP A 8 21.10 -3.31 2.84
CA ASP A 8 20.97 -1.84 2.94
C ASP A 8 20.13 -1.25 1.81
N LYS A 9 20.29 -1.77 0.58
CA LYS A 9 19.45 -1.36 -0.55
C LYS A 9 17.98 -1.72 -0.32
N GLU A 10 17.71 -2.92 0.18
CA GLU A 10 16.37 -3.38 0.51
C GLU A 10 15.70 -2.50 1.57
N SER A 11 16.42 -2.18 2.65
CA SER A 11 15.95 -1.30 3.71
C SER A 11 15.60 0.11 3.18
N ARG A 12 16.48 0.69 2.36
CA ARG A 12 16.22 2.00 1.73
C ARG A 12 14.99 1.98 0.83
N MET A 13 14.81 0.91 0.05
CA MET A 13 13.62 0.74 -0.80
C MET A 13 12.35 0.60 0.03
N ARG A 14 12.40 -0.19 1.12
CA ARG A 14 11.26 -0.36 2.03
C ARG A 14 10.86 0.97 2.67
N THR A 15 11.83 1.73 3.19
CA THR A 15 11.59 3.04 3.81
C THR A 15 11.02 4.04 2.81
N ARG A 16 11.58 4.10 1.59
CA ARG A 16 11.03 4.94 0.51
C ARG A 16 9.57 4.62 0.21
N ARG A 17 9.25 3.33 0.06
CA ARG A 17 7.87 2.89 -0.22
C ARG A 17 6.91 3.26 0.90
N LEU A 18 7.34 3.15 2.16
CA LEU A 18 6.54 3.58 3.32
C LEU A 18 6.29 5.10 3.31
N ILE A 19 7.32 5.90 3.00
CA ILE A 19 7.20 7.35 2.88
C ILE A 19 6.25 7.74 1.75
N GLU A 20 6.34 7.07 0.60
CA GLU A 20 5.45 7.33 -0.54
C GLU A 20 3.99 7.05 -0.18
N ILE A 21 3.70 5.89 0.40
CA ILE A 21 2.33 5.53 0.83
C ILE A 21 1.82 6.50 1.90
N GLY A 22 2.65 6.84 2.90
CA GLY A 22 2.29 7.83 3.92
C GLY A 22 2.04 9.22 3.33
N GLY A 23 2.84 9.63 2.35
CA GLY A 23 2.68 10.89 1.64
C GLY A 23 1.37 10.99 0.85
N LEU A 24 0.85 9.85 0.35
CA LEU A 24 -0.48 9.81 -0.27
C LEU A 24 -1.59 10.10 0.76
N ALA A 25 -1.49 9.56 1.98
CA ALA A 25 -2.45 9.83 3.04
C ALA A 25 -2.48 11.32 3.43
N VAL A 26 -1.31 11.96 3.53
CA VAL A 26 -1.21 13.42 3.80
C VAL A 26 -1.80 14.23 2.65
N LYS A 27 -1.49 13.90 1.39
CA LYS A 27 -2.05 14.59 0.22
C LYS A 27 -3.57 14.48 0.14
N ALA A 28 -4.12 13.34 0.54
CA ALA A 28 -5.56 13.12 0.64
C ALA A 28 -6.18 13.77 1.90
N LYS A 29 -5.37 14.38 2.77
CA LYS A 29 -5.78 15.00 4.04
C LYS A 29 -6.49 14.03 4.99
N ILE A 30 -6.11 12.76 4.96
CA ILE A 30 -6.68 11.70 5.81
C ILE A 30 -5.69 11.22 6.87
N ASP A 31 -4.49 11.79 6.93
CA ASP A 31 -3.41 11.44 7.85
C ASP A 31 -3.75 11.68 9.33
N HIS A 32 -4.76 12.52 9.61
CA HIS A 32 -5.30 12.74 10.94
C HIS A 32 -6.24 11.63 11.43
N LEU A 33 -6.65 10.71 10.55
CA LEU A 33 -7.54 9.61 10.92
C LEU A 33 -6.81 8.56 11.76
N PRO A 34 -7.51 7.82 12.63
CA PRO A 34 -6.93 6.73 13.39
C PRO A 34 -6.28 5.69 12.48
N THR A 35 -5.13 5.15 12.89
CA THR A 35 -4.38 4.13 12.15
C THR A 35 -5.25 2.94 11.73
N ASN A 36 -6.17 2.50 12.60
CA ASN A 36 -7.08 1.39 12.31
C ASN A 36 -8.09 1.73 11.19
N SER A 37 -8.55 2.98 11.13
CA SER A 37 -9.44 3.44 10.06
C SER A 37 -8.71 3.48 8.71
N LEU A 38 -7.47 3.99 8.69
CA LEU A 38 -6.63 3.98 7.50
C LEU A 38 -6.32 2.56 7.04
N PHE A 39 -5.99 1.66 7.98
CA PHE A 39 -5.74 0.27 7.67
C PHE A 39 -6.99 -0.44 7.11
N GLY A 40 -8.15 -0.19 7.71
CA GLY A 40 -9.44 -0.69 7.20
C GLY A 40 -9.73 -0.20 5.78
N ALA A 41 -9.45 1.06 5.47
CA ALA A 41 -9.60 1.61 4.12
C ALA A 41 -8.66 0.93 3.10
N PHE A 42 -7.41 0.66 3.47
CA PHE A 42 -6.49 -0.08 2.61
C PHE A 42 -6.93 -1.53 2.38
N ILE A 43 -7.49 -2.21 3.39
CA ILE A 43 -8.08 -3.55 3.24
C ILE A 43 -9.25 -3.50 2.26
N TYR A 44 -10.19 -2.55 2.47
CA TYR A 44 -11.35 -2.37 1.59
C TYR A 44 -10.93 -2.13 0.13
N LEU A 45 -9.93 -1.27 -0.09
CA LEU A 45 -9.39 -0.99 -1.42
C LEU A 45 -8.81 -2.26 -2.06
N LYS A 46 -7.98 -3.01 -1.32
CA LYS A 46 -7.37 -4.27 -1.77
C LYS A 46 -8.46 -5.28 -2.15
N ASP A 47 -9.47 -5.46 -1.29
CA ASP A 47 -10.54 -6.42 -1.52
C ASP A 47 -11.40 -6.01 -2.73
N THR A 48 -11.76 -4.74 -2.85
CA THR A 48 -12.51 -4.20 -4.01
C THR A 48 -11.79 -4.45 -5.33
N LEU A 49 -10.49 -4.17 -5.39
CA LEU A 49 -9.68 -4.38 -6.60
C LEU A 49 -9.57 -5.87 -6.98
N ASN A 50 -9.43 -6.74 -5.99
CA ASN A 50 -9.42 -8.20 -6.19
C ASN A 50 -10.79 -8.74 -6.64
N THR A 51 -11.89 -8.15 -6.17
CA THR A 51 -13.24 -8.53 -6.60
C THR A 51 -13.51 -8.06 -8.02
N THR A 52 -13.06 -6.86 -8.41
CA THR A 52 -13.23 -6.36 -9.79
C THR A 52 -12.46 -7.17 -10.84
N SER A 53 -11.31 -7.77 -10.51
CA SER A 53 -10.61 -8.68 -11.42
C SER A 53 -11.30 -10.03 -11.63
N ASN A 54 -12.22 -10.40 -10.72
CA ASN A 54 -12.97 -11.66 -10.79
C ASN A 54 -14.39 -11.49 -11.34
N CYS A 55 -14.87 -10.26 -11.55
CA CYS A 55 -16.27 -9.97 -11.93
C CYS A 55 -16.46 -9.71 -13.45
N SER A 56 -15.41 -9.75 -14.26
CA SER A 56 -15.50 -9.55 -15.73
C SER A 56 -15.58 -10.86 -16.54
N ARG A 57 -16.10 -11.98 -15.98
CA ARG A 57 -16.09 -13.29 -16.66
C ARG A 57 -17.39 -14.09 -16.66
N SER A 58 -18.54 -13.47 -16.36
CA SER A 58 -19.83 -14.17 -16.54
C SER A 58 -20.96 -13.19 -16.89
N LEU A 59 -20.97 -12.75 -18.13
CA LEU A 59 -22.17 -12.33 -18.86
C LEU A 59 -22.00 -12.82 -20.31
N ASP A 60 -22.04 -14.15 -20.46
CA ASP A 60 -22.45 -14.85 -21.68
C ASP A 60 -23.61 -15.78 -21.26
#